data_AF-A0A1D1XJ66-F1
#
_entry.id   AF-A0A1D1XJ66-F1
#
_cell.length_a   1.000
_cell.length_b   1.000
_cell.length_c   1.000
_cell.angle_alpha   90.00
_cell.angle_beta   90.00
_cell.angle_gamma   90.00
#
_symmetry.space_group_name_H-M   'P 1'
#
loop_
_entity.id
_entity.type
_entity.pdbx_description
1 polymer ?
#
loop_
_entity_poly.entity_id
_entity_poly.type
_entity_poly.pdbx_seq_one_letter_code
_entity_poly.pdbx_strand_id
1 'polypeptide(L)'
;MGSDGEATKVKLPNQGKATILALGKAFPQQLVMQEYLVDGYFKNTKCDDPELKQKLTRLCKSTTVKTRYVVMTEEILRKHPELMVAGQPTVQQRLEISQRAVTRMAVEAARGCIQEWGRPAADITHLVYVSSSEARFPGGDLYLARGLGLRPQVRRVMLCFMGCSGGVAGLRVAKDIAENNPGSRVLLATAETTVLGFKPPSHLRTYDLVGAALFGDGAGAVVLGADPLPGVERPLLELHAAIQHFLPGTEKVVDGRLTEEGISFRLGRDLPEVIEGHLEEFCRELTREAGLGGASYGDMFWAVHPGGPAILNRMETRLGLPPEKLAASRRALRDYGNASSNTIVYVLQYIMEMEEEETKKKTHQGGGVLLHNKEEEGSQWGLIMAFGPGVTFEGILARKLA
;
A
#
# COMPACT_ATOMS: atom_id res chain seq x y z
N MET A 1 18.49 22.10 -40.59
CA MET A 1 18.49 20.85 -39.79
C MET A 1 18.93 21.22 -38.40
N GLY A 2 18.07 21.01 -37.41
CA GLY A 2 18.25 21.45 -36.03
C GLY A 2 16.89 21.48 -35.35
N SER A 3 16.28 20.30 -35.21
CA SER A 3 15.11 20.09 -34.38
C SER A 3 15.60 19.98 -32.94
N ASP A 4 15.69 21.11 -32.25
CA ASP A 4 15.78 21.10 -30.79
C ASP A 4 14.45 20.58 -30.26
N GLY A 5 14.42 19.28 -29.97
CA GLY A 5 13.32 18.65 -29.25
C GLY A 5 13.15 19.35 -27.92
N GLU A 6 11.98 19.94 -27.72
CA GLU A 6 11.60 20.63 -26.50
C GLU A 6 11.66 19.62 -25.34
N ALA A 7 12.78 19.61 -24.62
CA ALA A 7 12.98 18.75 -23.47
C ALA A 7 11.95 19.14 -22.40
N THR A 8 11.09 18.20 -22.03
CA THR A 8 10.17 18.34 -20.91
C THR A 8 11.00 18.79 -19.69
N LYS A 9 10.76 19.99 -19.15
CA LYS A 9 11.49 20.51 -17.98
C LYS A 9 11.25 19.57 -16.80
N VAL A 10 12.17 18.63 -16.56
CA VAL A 10 12.15 17.77 -15.37
C VAL A 10 12.29 18.67 -14.14
N LYS A 11 11.30 18.64 -13.24
CA LYS A 11 11.34 19.44 -12.02
C LYS A 11 12.39 18.85 -11.10
N LEU A 12 13.35 19.68 -10.68
CA LEU A 12 14.40 19.23 -9.77
C LEU A 12 13.85 19.11 -8.34
N PRO A 13 14.24 18.06 -7.60
CA PRO A 13 13.96 17.98 -6.18
C PRO A 13 14.74 19.05 -5.40
N ASN A 14 14.23 19.41 -4.23
CA ASN A 14 14.98 20.21 -3.27
C ASN A 14 16.20 19.42 -2.78
N GLN A 15 17.35 20.09 -2.66
CA GLN A 15 18.59 19.47 -2.21
C GLN A 15 18.39 18.80 -0.84
N GLY A 16 18.89 17.57 -0.72
CA GLY A 16 18.80 16.77 0.50
C GLY A 16 17.41 16.19 0.82
N LYS A 17 16.37 16.49 0.04
CA LYS A 17 15.04 15.89 0.24
C LYS A 17 14.97 14.49 -0.37
N ALA A 18 14.32 13.57 0.34
CA ALA A 18 14.10 12.22 -0.14
C ALA A 18 13.15 12.22 -1.34
N THR A 19 13.49 11.42 -2.35
CA THR A 19 12.65 11.20 -3.52
C THR A 19 12.38 9.72 -3.73
N ILE A 20 11.20 9.40 -4.26
CA ILE A 20 10.89 8.08 -4.81
C ILE A 20 11.52 8.01 -6.21
N LEU A 21 12.34 6.99 -6.45
CA LEU A 21 13.10 6.80 -7.69
C LEU A 21 12.55 5.67 -8.56
N ALA A 22 11.86 4.71 -7.96
CA ALA A 22 11.23 3.59 -8.66
C ALA A 22 10.17 2.94 -7.78
N LEU A 23 9.22 2.25 -8.41
CA LEU A 23 8.18 1.47 -7.76
C LEU A 23 8.21 0.02 -8.27
N GLY A 24 7.63 -0.90 -7.50
CA GLY A 24 7.48 -2.28 -7.92
C GLY A 24 6.36 -2.99 -7.17
N LYS A 25 5.79 -4.01 -7.79
CA LYS A 25 4.74 -4.86 -7.21
C LYS A 25 4.91 -6.30 -7.66
N ALA A 26 4.47 -7.22 -6.83
CA ALA A 26 4.38 -8.64 -7.15
C ALA A 26 3.22 -9.30 -6.40
N PHE A 27 2.77 -10.43 -6.93
CA PHE A 27 1.56 -11.12 -6.48
C PHE A 27 1.77 -12.64 -6.44
N PRO A 28 1.00 -13.38 -5.64
CA PRO A 28 0.97 -14.83 -5.78
C PRO A 28 0.29 -15.23 -7.09
N GLN A 29 0.44 -16.49 -7.49
CA GLN A 29 -0.04 -16.96 -8.80
C GLN A 29 -1.56 -17.05 -8.90
N GLN A 30 -2.27 -17.27 -7.78
CA GLN A 30 -3.72 -17.47 -7.81
C GLN A 30 -4.44 -16.13 -7.80
N LEU A 31 -5.14 -15.85 -8.90
CA LEU A 31 -6.09 -14.76 -9.05
C LEU A 31 -7.52 -15.27 -8.78
N VAL A 32 -8.25 -14.56 -7.93
CA VAL A 32 -9.66 -14.83 -7.62
C VAL A 32 -10.49 -13.65 -8.12
N MET A 33 -11.43 -13.93 -9.02
CA MET A 33 -12.45 -12.95 -9.39
C MET A 33 -13.48 -12.87 -8.27
N GLN A 34 -13.87 -11.64 -7.88
CA GLN A 34 -14.77 -11.40 -6.76
C GLN A 34 -16.14 -12.09 -6.94
N GLU A 35 -16.58 -12.25 -8.19
CA GLU A 35 -17.83 -12.96 -8.52
C GLU A 35 -17.81 -14.45 -8.15
N TYR A 36 -16.65 -15.12 -8.19
CA TYR A 36 -16.50 -16.54 -7.82
C TYR A 36 -16.06 -16.73 -6.37
N LEU A 37 -15.77 -15.64 -5.64
CA LEU A 37 -15.27 -15.72 -4.27
C LEU A 37 -16.22 -16.50 -3.37
N VAL A 38 -17.51 -16.17 -3.40
CA VAL A 38 -18.48 -16.72 -2.44
C VAL A 38 -18.57 -18.23 -2.58
N ASP A 39 -18.75 -18.73 -3.80
CA ASP A 39 -18.85 -20.17 -4.04
C ASP A 39 -17.55 -20.89 -3.72
N GLY A 40 -16.40 -20.32 -4.15
CA GLY A 40 -15.08 -20.88 -3.83
C GLY A 40 -14.80 -20.92 -2.33
N TYR A 41 -15.10 -19.86 -1.60
CA TYR A 41 -14.83 -19.77 -0.16
C TYR A 41 -15.68 -20.75 0.66
N PHE A 42 -16.97 -20.87 0.35
CA PHE A 42 -17.86 -21.82 1.05
C PHE A 42 -17.53 -23.27 0.70
N LYS A 43 -17.21 -23.56 -0.56
CA LYS A 43 -16.70 -24.88 -0.98
C LYS A 43 -15.40 -25.23 -0.24
N ASN A 44 -14.44 -24.31 -0.23
CA ASN A 44 -13.11 -24.52 0.35
C ASN A 44 -13.13 -24.63 1.87
N THR A 45 -14.13 -24.05 2.54
CA THR A 45 -14.28 -24.14 4.00
C THR A 45 -15.29 -25.21 4.43
N LYS A 46 -15.86 -25.96 3.47
CA LYS A 46 -16.90 -26.97 3.70
C LYS A 46 -18.06 -26.44 4.56
N CYS A 47 -18.40 -25.17 4.37
CA CYS A 47 -19.48 -24.51 5.08
C CYS A 47 -20.72 -24.51 4.19
N ASP A 48 -21.83 -25.06 4.69
CA ASP A 48 -23.13 -25.06 4.03
C ASP A 48 -24.14 -24.23 4.85
N ASP A 49 -23.88 -22.92 4.91
CA ASP A 49 -24.72 -21.96 5.62
C ASP A 49 -25.27 -20.90 4.66
N PRO A 50 -26.56 -20.99 4.27
CA PRO A 50 -27.17 -20.06 3.34
C PRO A 50 -27.18 -18.60 3.81
N GLU A 51 -27.29 -18.34 5.12
CA GLU A 51 -27.34 -16.98 5.66
C GLU A 51 -25.98 -16.29 5.59
N LEU A 52 -24.93 -16.98 6.02
CA LEU A 52 -23.56 -16.50 5.90
C LEU A 52 -23.17 -16.33 4.43
N LYS A 53 -23.60 -17.26 3.56
CA LYS A 53 -23.38 -17.19 2.12
C LYS A 53 -24.03 -15.96 1.52
N GLN A 54 -25.30 -15.71 1.84
CA GLN A 54 -26.03 -14.52 1.38
C GLN A 54 -25.37 -13.22 1.89
N LYS A 55 -24.92 -13.21 3.15
CA LYS A 55 -24.22 -12.07 3.74
C LYS A 55 -22.92 -11.77 3.01
N LEU A 56 -22.09 -12.78 2.74
CA LEU A 56 -20.85 -12.60 1.99
C LEU A 56 -21.12 -12.13 0.55
N THR A 57 -22.17 -12.63 -0.12
CA THR A 57 -22.59 -12.14 -1.44
C THR A 57 -22.91 -10.66 -1.43
N ARG A 58 -23.65 -10.17 -0.43
CA ARG A 58 -23.96 -8.73 -0.29
C ARG A 58 -22.69 -7.91 -0.08
N LEU A 59 -21.78 -8.38 0.78
CA LEU A 59 -20.49 -7.73 1.02
C LEU A 59 -19.65 -7.65 -0.26
N CYS A 60 -19.50 -8.75 -1.00
CA CYS A 60 -18.74 -8.77 -2.25
C CYS A 60 -19.23 -7.70 -3.24
N LYS A 61 -20.54 -7.50 -3.34
CA LYS A 61 -21.13 -6.44 -4.19
C LYS A 61 -20.83 -5.02 -3.71
N SER A 62 -20.79 -4.79 -2.38
CA SER A 62 -20.55 -3.45 -1.82
C SER A 62 -19.07 -3.06 -1.76
N THR A 63 -18.14 -4.03 -1.83
CA THR A 63 -16.69 -3.76 -1.67
C THR A 63 -16.02 -3.06 -2.85
N THR A 64 -16.67 -3.01 -4.02
CA THR A 64 -16.11 -2.55 -5.32
C THR A 64 -14.89 -3.32 -5.86
N VAL A 65 -14.36 -4.28 -5.09
CA VAL A 65 -13.31 -5.21 -5.50
C VAL A 65 -13.80 -6.06 -6.68
N LYS A 66 -12.99 -6.16 -7.74
CA LYS A 66 -13.22 -7.06 -8.88
C LYS A 66 -12.32 -8.28 -8.83
N THR A 67 -11.07 -8.09 -8.45
CA THR A 67 -10.06 -9.15 -8.44
C THR A 67 -9.17 -9.06 -7.22
N ARG A 68 -8.69 -10.21 -6.76
CA ARG A 68 -7.71 -10.32 -5.68
C ARG A 68 -6.76 -11.46 -5.95
N TYR A 69 -5.50 -11.26 -5.60
CA TYR A 69 -4.54 -12.34 -5.57
C TYR A 69 -4.51 -12.94 -4.17
N VAL A 70 -4.37 -14.26 -4.07
CA VAL A 70 -4.32 -14.96 -2.78
C VAL A 70 -3.28 -16.08 -2.80
N VAL A 71 -2.63 -16.30 -1.67
CA VAL A 71 -1.73 -17.44 -1.46
C VAL A 71 -2.53 -18.69 -1.14
N MET A 72 -3.65 -18.57 -0.42
CA MET A 72 -4.47 -19.71 0.00
C MET A 72 -5.12 -20.39 -1.22
N THR A 73 -4.82 -21.67 -1.41
CA THR A 73 -5.31 -22.48 -2.54
C THR A 73 -6.01 -23.75 -2.07
N GLU A 74 -6.81 -24.39 -2.94
CA GLU A 74 -7.38 -25.71 -2.65
C GLU A 74 -6.29 -26.75 -2.35
N GLU A 75 -5.13 -26.64 -3.00
CA GLU A 75 -3.99 -27.54 -2.77
C GLU A 75 -3.42 -27.38 -1.35
N ILE A 76 -3.27 -26.14 -0.87
CA ILE A 76 -2.81 -25.85 0.48
C ILE A 76 -3.81 -26.42 1.50
N LEU A 77 -5.11 -26.19 1.29
CA LEU A 77 -6.15 -26.70 2.19
C LEU A 77 -6.23 -28.24 2.18
N ARG A 78 -5.91 -28.89 1.07
CA ARG A 78 -5.80 -30.36 1.02
C ARG A 78 -4.58 -30.88 1.81
N LYS A 79 -3.46 -30.15 1.78
CA LYS A 79 -2.24 -30.49 2.53
C LYS A 79 -2.37 -30.18 4.03
N HIS A 80 -3.15 -29.16 4.37
CA HIS A 80 -3.36 -28.65 5.72
C HIS A 80 -4.86 -28.56 6.04
N PRO A 81 -5.58 -29.70 6.13
CA PRO A 81 -7.02 -29.69 6.31
C PRO A 81 -7.48 -29.05 7.63
N GLU A 82 -6.61 -29.00 8.64
CA GLU A 82 -6.81 -28.31 9.91
C GLU A 82 -7.11 -26.81 9.75
N LEU A 83 -6.66 -26.16 8.67
CA LEU A 83 -6.93 -24.75 8.40
C LEU A 83 -8.41 -24.46 8.07
N MET A 84 -9.18 -25.49 7.72
CA MET A 84 -10.63 -25.39 7.47
C MET A 84 -11.46 -25.54 8.75
N VAL A 85 -10.85 -25.89 9.89
CA VAL A 85 -11.54 -26.19 11.13
C VAL A 85 -11.29 -25.08 12.15
N ALA A 86 -12.37 -24.49 12.67
CA ALA A 86 -12.27 -23.46 13.70
C ALA A 86 -11.80 -24.05 15.05
N GLY A 87 -11.11 -23.24 15.87
CA GLY A 87 -10.69 -23.64 17.22
C GLY A 87 -9.44 -24.51 17.28
N GLN A 88 -8.79 -24.81 16.14
CA GLN A 88 -7.59 -25.65 16.10
C GLN A 88 -6.30 -24.80 16.15
N PRO A 89 -5.26 -25.25 16.89
CA PRO A 89 -3.96 -24.60 16.87
C PRO A 89 -3.32 -24.80 15.50
N THR A 90 -3.27 -23.74 14.70
CA THR A 90 -2.85 -23.74 13.29
C THR A 90 -1.79 -22.69 12.97
N VAL A 91 -1.38 -21.89 13.95
CA VAL A 91 -0.43 -20.79 13.77
C VAL A 91 0.90 -21.24 13.17
N GLN A 92 1.38 -22.44 13.53
CA GLN A 92 2.62 -22.99 12.98
C GLN A 92 2.52 -23.17 11.46
N GLN A 93 1.51 -23.91 10.98
CA GLN A 93 1.32 -24.16 9.55
C GLN A 93 1.09 -22.86 8.78
N ARG A 94 0.31 -21.95 9.35
CA ARG A 94 0.05 -20.64 8.75
C ARG A 94 1.32 -19.82 8.58
N LEU A 95 2.20 -19.81 9.60
CA LEU A 95 3.49 -19.14 9.55
C LEU A 95 4.43 -19.79 8.52
N GLU A 96 4.49 -21.12 8.46
CA GLU A 96 5.31 -21.83 7.47
C GLU A 96 4.91 -21.49 6.02
N ILE A 97 3.61 -21.38 5.76
CA ILE A 97 3.07 -20.98 4.45
C ILE A 97 3.33 -19.48 4.20
N SER A 98 2.95 -18.63 5.14
CA SER A 98 3.00 -17.17 4.97
C SER A 98 4.44 -16.68 4.78
N GLN A 99 5.38 -17.15 5.61
CA GLN A 99 6.79 -16.76 5.56
C GLN A 99 7.43 -17.05 4.20
N ARG A 100 7.14 -18.21 3.59
CA ARG A 100 7.63 -18.55 2.26
C ARG A 100 7.03 -17.63 1.20
N ALA A 101 5.73 -17.39 1.28
CA ALA A 101 5.01 -16.56 0.32
C ALA A 101 5.45 -15.09 0.36
N VAL A 102 5.48 -14.46 1.55
CA VAL A 102 5.90 -13.05 1.70
C VAL A 102 7.33 -12.85 1.21
N THR A 103 8.24 -13.76 1.54
CA THR A 103 9.64 -13.67 1.08
C THR A 103 9.72 -13.68 -0.45
N ARG A 104 9.02 -14.63 -1.09
CA ARG A 104 9.03 -14.76 -2.55
C ARG A 104 8.47 -13.51 -3.23
N MET A 105 7.31 -13.04 -2.79
CA MET A 105 6.67 -11.85 -3.37
C MET A 105 7.50 -10.60 -3.12
N ALA A 106 8.08 -10.42 -1.93
CA ALA A 106 8.94 -9.29 -1.62
C ALA A 106 10.18 -9.25 -2.53
N VAL A 107 10.83 -10.40 -2.75
CA VAL A 107 11.99 -10.50 -3.66
C VAL A 107 11.57 -10.15 -5.10
N GLU A 108 10.42 -10.64 -5.55
CA GLU A 108 9.93 -10.37 -6.90
C GLU A 108 9.58 -8.89 -7.10
N ALA A 109 8.84 -8.28 -6.17
CA ALA A 109 8.50 -6.86 -6.20
C ALA A 109 9.75 -5.98 -6.16
N ALA A 110 10.70 -6.30 -5.28
CA ALA A 110 11.95 -5.55 -5.16
C ALA A 110 12.86 -5.71 -6.38
N ARG A 111 12.91 -6.88 -7.03
CA ARG A 111 13.63 -7.06 -8.29
C ARG A 111 13.04 -6.19 -9.40
N GLY A 112 11.72 -6.18 -9.54
CA GLY A 112 11.04 -5.29 -10.50
C GLY A 112 11.35 -3.82 -10.22
N CYS A 113 11.30 -3.41 -8.94
CA CYS A 113 11.60 -2.05 -8.53
C CYS A 113 13.07 -1.65 -8.80
N ILE A 114 14.04 -2.51 -8.49
CA ILE A 114 15.46 -2.27 -8.77
C ILE A 114 15.72 -2.23 -10.29
N GLN A 115 15.02 -3.07 -11.06
CA GLN A 115 15.11 -3.05 -12.51
C GLN A 115 14.58 -1.72 -13.08
N GLU A 116 13.44 -1.24 -12.59
CA GLU A 116 12.88 0.08 -12.95
C GLU A 116 13.82 1.22 -12.55
N TRP A 117 14.45 1.13 -11.38
CA TRP A 117 15.45 2.11 -10.92
C TRP A 117 16.70 2.17 -11.80
N GLY A 118 17.04 1.07 -12.49
CA GLY A 118 18.12 1.04 -13.48
C GLY A 118 19.54 1.00 -12.90
N ARG A 119 19.70 0.73 -11.60
CA ARG A 119 21.01 0.62 -10.94
C ARG A 119 21.25 -0.76 -10.31
N PRO A 120 22.51 -1.15 -10.06
CA PRO A 120 22.83 -2.43 -9.43
C PRO A 120 22.21 -2.56 -8.03
N ALA A 121 21.69 -3.75 -7.71
CA ALA A 121 21.17 -4.06 -6.36
C ALA A 121 22.22 -3.82 -5.24
N ALA A 122 23.52 -3.93 -5.57
CA ALA A 122 24.61 -3.63 -4.64
C ALA A 122 24.65 -2.16 -4.18
N ASP A 123 24.06 -1.24 -4.95
CA ASP A 123 24.01 0.18 -4.59
C ASP A 123 22.97 0.49 -3.50
N ILE A 124 22.06 -0.44 -3.22
CA ILE A 124 21.16 -0.34 -2.06
C ILE A 124 22.00 -0.38 -0.78
N THR A 125 21.86 0.65 0.06
CA THR A 125 22.59 0.79 1.32
C THR A 125 21.73 0.42 2.53
N HIS A 126 20.41 0.61 2.43
CA HIS A 126 19.46 0.31 3.49
C HIS A 126 18.26 -0.47 2.95
N LEU A 127 17.70 -1.32 3.81
CA LEU A 127 16.46 -2.05 3.57
C LEU A 127 15.48 -1.75 4.71
N VAL A 128 14.35 -1.15 4.38
CA VAL A 128 13.19 -1.07 5.26
C VAL A 128 12.21 -2.14 4.79
N TYR A 129 11.87 -3.09 5.65
CA TYR A 129 10.94 -4.16 5.31
C TYR A 129 9.74 -4.13 6.25
N VAL A 130 8.53 -4.21 5.68
CA VAL A 130 7.26 -4.14 6.40
C VAL A 130 6.45 -5.40 6.13
N SER A 131 6.05 -6.09 7.19
CA SER A 131 5.11 -7.19 7.07
C SER A 131 4.38 -7.43 8.39
N SER A 132 3.08 -7.68 8.30
CA SER A 132 2.23 -8.17 9.39
C SER A 132 1.91 -9.66 9.23
N SER A 133 2.54 -10.31 8.26
CA SER A 133 2.25 -11.66 7.80
C SER A 133 3.34 -12.67 8.16
N GLU A 134 4.33 -12.28 8.95
CA GLU A 134 5.38 -13.18 9.43
C GLU A 134 5.83 -12.88 10.87
N ALA A 135 6.24 -13.93 11.56
CA ALA A 135 6.86 -13.87 12.87
C ALA A 135 7.98 -14.93 12.93
N ARG A 136 9.24 -14.51 12.74
CA ARG A 136 10.43 -15.38 12.77
C ARG A 136 11.70 -14.61 13.10
N PHE A 137 12.70 -15.31 13.63
CA PHE A 137 14.07 -14.84 13.77
C PHE A 137 15.04 -15.87 13.15
N PRO A 138 15.90 -15.50 12.19
CA PRO A 138 16.02 -14.17 11.56
C PRO A 138 14.74 -13.69 10.86
N GLY A 139 14.55 -12.37 10.78
CA GLY A 139 13.39 -11.75 10.15
C GLY A 139 13.41 -11.85 8.62
N GLY A 140 12.26 -11.61 7.99
CA GLY A 140 12.12 -11.62 6.53
C GLY A 140 12.99 -10.59 5.81
N ASP A 141 13.39 -9.53 6.49
CA ASP A 141 14.34 -8.53 6.01
C ASP A 141 15.70 -9.15 5.66
N LEU A 142 16.19 -10.12 6.45
CA LEU A 142 17.42 -10.84 6.13
C LEU A 142 17.24 -11.76 4.91
N TYR A 143 16.13 -12.49 4.85
CA TYR A 143 15.85 -13.40 3.74
C TYR A 143 15.64 -12.64 2.43
N LEU A 144 15.01 -11.47 2.48
CA LEU A 144 14.85 -10.56 1.35
C LEU A 144 16.22 -10.02 0.89
N ALA A 145 17.04 -9.50 1.82
CA ALA A 145 18.38 -9.02 1.50
C ALA A 145 19.23 -10.10 0.82
N ARG A 146 19.21 -11.33 1.35
CA ARG A 146 19.89 -12.49 0.75
C ARG A 146 19.30 -12.85 -0.60
N GLY A 147 17.98 -12.87 -0.75
CA GLY A 147 17.29 -13.23 -1.99
C GLY A 147 17.54 -12.24 -3.14
N LEU A 148 17.83 -10.98 -2.81
CA LEU A 148 18.23 -9.94 -3.75
C LEU A 148 19.73 -9.89 -4.01
N GLY A 149 20.55 -10.61 -3.22
CA GLY A 149 22.01 -10.51 -3.29
C GLY A 149 22.52 -9.13 -2.86
N LEU A 150 21.85 -8.48 -1.91
CA LEU A 150 22.33 -7.22 -1.35
C LEU A 150 23.67 -7.42 -0.64
N ARG A 151 24.44 -6.34 -0.49
CA ARG A 151 25.71 -6.38 0.24
C ARG A 151 25.48 -6.85 1.69
N PRO A 152 26.40 -7.65 2.28
CA PRO A 152 26.29 -8.06 3.68
C PRO A 152 26.23 -6.90 4.68
N GLN A 153 26.72 -5.71 4.29
CA GLN A 153 26.69 -4.49 5.10
C GLN A 153 25.37 -3.70 5.00
N VAL A 154 24.38 -4.19 4.24
CA VAL A 154 23.07 -3.52 4.14
C VAL A 154 22.48 -3.33 5.54
N ARG A 155 22.10 -2.09 5.85
CA ARG A 155 21.49 -1.75 7.13
C ARG A 155 19.99 -2.00 7.05
N ARG A 156 19.47 -2.85 7.94
CA ARG A 156 18.09 -3.33 7.87
C ARG A 156 17.24 -2.76 8.99
N VAL A 157 16.02 -2.36 8.67
CA VAL A 157 14.96 -1.99 9.61
C VAL A 157 13.75 -2.85 9.28
N MET A 158 13.28 -3.63 10.25
CA MET A 158 12.07 -4.45 10.12
C MET A 158 10.93 -3.81 10.91
N LEU A 159 9.81 -3.55 10.24
CA LEU A 159 8.58 -3.06 10.84
C LEU A 159 7.53 -4.18 10.81
N CYS A 160 7.43 -4.92 11.92
CA CYS A 160 6.47 -6.01 12.07
C CYS A 160 5.12 -5.50 12.60
N PHE A 161 4.02 -6.13 12.19
CA PHE A 161 2.68 -5.94 12.77
C PHE A 161 2.14 -4.49 12.75
N MET A 162 2.55 -3.70 11.75
CA MET A 162 2.05 -2.34 11.56
C MET A 162 0.65 -2.29 10.90
N GLY A 163 0.23 -3.38 10.26
CA GLY A 163 -1.03 -3.45 9.51
C GLY A 163 -1.08 -2.45 8.35
N CYS A 164 -2.29 -1.97 8.05
CA CYS A 164 -2.58 -1.18 6.86
C CYS A 164 -1.81 0.16 6.75
N SER A 165 -1.44 0.78 7.88
CA SER A 165 -0.64 2.01 7.89
C SER A 165 0.86 1.75 7.64
N GLY A 166 1.30 0.50 7.70
CA GLY A 166 2.70 0.11 7.61
C GLY A 166 3.41 0.56 6.35
N GLY A 167 2.70 0.69 5.22
CA GLY A 167 3.30 1.15 3.97
C GLY A 167 3.76 2.60 4.03
N VAL A 168 2.94 3.50 4.59
CA VAL A 168 3.29 4.92 4.76
C VAL A 168 4.26 5.10 5.93
N ALA A 169 4.11 4.31 7.00
CA ALA A 169 5.11 4.27 8.08
C ALA A 169 6.51 3.88 7.54
N GLY A 170 6.57 2.88 6.66
CA GLY A 170 7.81 2.48 5.99
C GLY A 170 8.40 3.56 5.10
N LEU A 171 7.56 4.32 4.37
CA LEU A 171 8.00 5.48 3.60
C LEU A 171 8.57 6.59 4.50
N ARG A 172 7.94 6.88 5.65
CA ARG A 172 8.44 7.85 6.62
C ARG A 172 9.80 7.45 7.18
N VAL A 173 9.97 6.19 7.60
CA VAL A 173 11.27 5.67 8.04
C VAL A 173 12.32 5.75 6.93
N ALA A 174 11.96 5.37 5.70
CA ALA A 174 12.88 5.40 4.57
C ALA A 174 13.28 6.84 4.18
N LYS A 175 12.36 7.80 4.30
CA LYS A 175 12.61 9.23 4.12
C LYS A 175 13.72 9.71 5.07
N ASP A 176 13.56 9.50 6.37
CA ASP A 176 14.54 9.96 7.36
C ASP A 176 15.92 9.33 7.14
N ILE A 177 15.95 8.04 6.79
CA ILE A 177 17.21 7.34 6.44
C ILE A 177 17.87 7.99 5.22
N ALA A 178 17.09 8.25 4.16
CA ALA A 178 17.60 8.81 2.91
C ALA A 178 18.17 10.23 3.09
N GLU A 179 17.47 11.09 3.84
CA GLU A 179 17.88 12.48 4.08
C GLU A 179 19.07 12.58 5.03
N ASN A 180 19.13 11.71 6.05
CA ASN A 180 20.19 11.76 7.07
C ASN A 180 21.48 11.01 6.67
N ASN A 181 21.48 10.29 5.55
CA ASN A 181 22.65 9.55 5.05
C ASN A 181 22.94 9.94 3.59
N PRO A 182 23.80 10.95 3.35
CA PRO A 182 24.16 11.38 2.00
C PRO A 182 24.63 10.22 1.10
N GLY A 183 24.10 10.15 -0.12
CA GLY A 183 24.38 9.09 -1.10
C GLY A 183 23.71 7.74 -0.81
N SER A 184 22.89 7.64 0.24
CA SER A 184 22.15 6.40 0.53
C SER A 184 21.05 6.13 -0.49
N ARG A 185 20.78 4.85 -0.71
CA ARG A 185 19.63 4.35 -1.49
C ARG A 185 18.92 3.32 -0.65
N VAL A 186 17.67 3.62 -0.33
CA VAL A 186 16.85 2.85 0.60
C VAL A 186 15.86 2.05 -0.23
N LEU A 187 15.89 0.73 -0.10
CA LEU A 187 14.82 -0.13 -0.59
C LEU A 187 13.78 -0.25 0.53
N LEU A 188 12.58 0.27 0.31
CA LEU A 188 11.41 -0.10 1.08
C LEU A 188 10.73 -1.28 0.40
N ALA A 189 10.46 -2.35 1.13
CA ALA A 189 9.65 -3.48 0.66
C ALA A 189 8.52 -3.77 1.64
N THR A 190 7.35 -4.06 1.11
CA THR A 190 6.16 -4.47 1.86
C THR A 190 5.71 -5.83 1.33
N ALA A 191 5.28 -6.75 2.20
CA ALA A 191 4.72 -8.02 1.78
C ALA A 191 3.69 -8.56 2.76
N GLU A 192 2.51 -8.93 2.24
CA GLU A 192 1.35 -9.29 3.07
C GLU A 192 0.57 -10.44 2.45
N THR A 193 0.04 -11.31 3.31
CA THR A 193 -0.80 -12.46 2.93
C THR A 193 -1.95 -12.63 3.90
N THR A 194 -3.09 -13.10 3.40
CA THR A 194 -4.27 -13.42 4.21
C THR A 194 -4.17 -14.75 4.96
N VAL A 195 -3.11 -15.53 4.76
CA VAL A 195 -2.94 -16.89 5.31
C VAL A 195 -3.05 -16.94 6.82
N LEU A 196 -2.43 -15.99 7.54
CA LEU A 196 -2.53 -15.95 9.01
C LEU A 196 -3.97 -15.76 9.49
N GLY A 197 -4.79 -15.01 8.74
CA GLY A 197 -6.14 -14.61 9.11
C GLY A 197 -7.25 -15.43 8.46
N PHE A 198 -6.92 -16.38 7.58
CA PHE A 198 -7.90 -17.22 6.90
C PHE A 198 -8.66 -18.09 7.90
N LYS A 199 -9.99 -17.99 7.96
CA LYS A 199 -10.83 -18.75 8.89
C LYS A 199 -12.11 -19.20 8.22
N PRO A 200 -12.71 -20.35 8.58
CA PRO A 200 -14.04 -20.69 8.08
C PRO A 200 -15.11 -19.67 8.53
N PRO A 201 -16.18 -19.45 7.74
CA PRO A 201 -17.32 -18.63 8.12
C PRO A 201 -17.91 -19.04 9.49
N SER A 202 -18.40 -18.06 10.26
CA SER A 202 -19.05 -18.32 11.55
C SER A 202 -20.02 -17.21 11.97
N HIS A 203 -21.17 -17.59 12.54
CA HIS A 203 -22.13 -16.67 13.16
C HIS A 203 -21.57 -15.93 14.38
N LEU A 204 -20.60 -16.52 15.09
CA LEU A 204 -19.96 -15.88 16.24
C LEU A 204 -19.02 -14.75 15.82
N ARG A 205 -18.58 -14.74 14.55
CA ARG A 205 -17.58 -13.82 14.01
C ARG A 205 -17.99 -13.29 12.65
N THR A 206 -19.24 -12.85 12.50
CA THR A 206 -19.74 -12.42 11.18
C THR A 206 -18.99 -11.23 10.56
N TYR A 207 -18.18 -10.52 11.34
CA TYR A 207 -17.32 -9.43 10.85
C TYR A 207 -16.10 -9.94 10.08
N ASP A 208 -15.66 -11.18 10.31
CA ASP A 208 -14.57 -11.82 9.55
C ASP A 208 -14.91 -11.88 8.04
N LEU A 209 -16.20 -11.94 7.70
CA LEU A 209 -16.67 -11.92 6.31
C LEU A 209 -16.35 -10.61 5.58
N VAL A 210 -16.20 -9.49 6.30
CA VAL A 210 -15.74 -8.22 5.72
C VAL A 210 -14.30 -8.38 5.23
N GLY A 211 -13.44 -8.99 6.05
CA GLY A 211 -12.07 -9.31 5.67
C GLY A 211 -12.01 -10.30 4.50
N ALA A 212 -12.84 -11.35 4.53
CA ALA A 212 -12.93 -12.32 3.44
C ALA A 212 -13.37 -11.69 2.11
N ALA A 213 -14.17 -10.63 2.13
CA ALA A 213 -14.59 -9.89 0.93
C ALA A 213 -13.57 -8.83 0.47
N LEU A 214 -12.70 -8.34 1.36
CA LEU A 214 -11.80 -7.22 1.07
C LEU A 214 -10.35 -7.62 0.85
N PHE A 215 -9.78 -8.47 1.70
CA PHE A 215 -8.33 -8.62 1.80
C PHE A 215 -7.74 -9.44 0.64
N GLY A 216 -6.62 -8.98 0.12
CA GLY A 216 -5.82 -9.67 -0.89
C GLY A 216 -4.36 -9.81 -0.44
N ASP A 217 -3.58 -10.52 -1.24
CA ASP A 217 -2.19 -10.84 -0.98
C ASP A 217 -1.29 -10.19 -2.02
N GLY A 218 -0.06 -9.85 -1.64
CA GLY A 218 0.93 -9.31 -2.56
C GLY A 218 2.16 -8.76 -1.87
N ALA A 219 2.96 -8.03 -2.65
CA ALA A 219 4.08 -7.24 -2.18
C ALA A 219 4.19 -5.93 -2.97
N GLY A 220 4.76 -4.92 -2.33
CA GLY A 220 5.16 -3.65 -2.94
C GLY A 220 6.63 -3.35 -2.66
N ALA A 221 7.27 -2.56 -3.53
CA ALA A 221 8.63 -2.10 -3.35
C ALA A 221 8.79 -0.66 -3.84
N VAL A 222 9.69 0.08 -3.19
CA VAL A 222 10.03 1.47 -3.51
C VAL A 222 11.53 1.65 -3.32
N VAL A 223 12.22 2.23 -4.30
CA VAL A 223 13.58 2.74 -4.10
C VAL A 223 13.49 4.23 -3.81
N LEU A 224 14.12 4.66 -2.71
CA LEU A 224 14.19 6.04 -2.29
C LEU A 224 15.64 6.53 -2.18
N GLY A 225 15.85 7.82 -2.43
CA GLY A 225 17.14 8.47 -2.20
C GLY A 225 17.01 9.99 -2.20
N ALA A 226 17.90 10.66 -1.46
CA ALA A 226 18.14 12.08 -1.62
C ALA A 226 19.19 12.31 -2.72
N ASP A 227 19.17 13.52 -3.29
CA ASP A 227 20.07 13.99 -4.34
C ASP A 227 20.21 12.97 -5.50
N PRO A 228 19.15 12.81 -6.33
CA PRO A 228 19.17 11.89 -7.46
C PRO A 228 20.30 12.20 -8.44
N LEU A 229 20.93 11.15 -8.97
CA LEU A 229 22.04 11.26 -9.90
C LEU A 229 21.53 11.71 -11.28
N PRO A 230 21.92 12.90 -11.79
CA PRO A 230 21.44 13.39 -13.08
C PRO A 230 21.79 12.44 -14.22
N GLY A 231 20.82 12.18 -15.11
CA GLY A 231 20.99 11.29 -16.27
C GLY A 231 21.03 9.80 -15.96
N VAL A 232 21.01 9.41 -14.68
CA VAL A 232 20.97 8.01 -14.24
C VAL A 232 19.66 7.69 -13.53
N GLU A 233 19.22 8.58 -12.64
CA GLU A 233 18.04 8.38 -11.82
C GLU A 233 16.94 9.38 -12.19
N ARG A 234 15.69 8.89 -12.29
CA ARG A 234 14.50 9.71 -12.54
C ARG A 234 13.69 9.84 -11.26
N PRO A 235 13.70 10.99 -10.57
CA PRO A 235 12.86 11.16 -9.39
C PRO A 235 11.40 11.32 -9.79
N LEU A 236 10.51 10.58 -9.14
CA LEU A 236 9.07 10.55 -9.39
C LEU A 236 8.33 11.53 -8.47
N LEU A 237 8.57 11.39 -7.16
CA LEU A 237 7.94 12.18 -6.10
C LEU A 237 9.00 12.63 -5.10
N GLU A 238 8.98 13.90 -4.68
CA GLU A 238 9.68 14.38 -3.50
C GLU A 238 8.81 14.14 -2.26
N LEU A 239 9.38 13.56 -1.19
CA LEU A 239 8.70 13.41 0.10
C LEU A 239 9.11 14.59 0.99
N HIS A 240 8.23 15.58 1.12
CA HIS A 240 8.59 16.86 1.72
C HIS A 240 8.57 16.81 3.25
N ALA A 241 7.46 16.34 3.80
CA ALA A 241 7.11 16.32 5.22
C ALA A 241 6.36 15.03 5.56
N ALA A 242 6.48 14.55 6.80
CA ALA A 242 5.83 13.32 7.25
C ALA A 242 5.40 13.43 8.71
N ILE A 243 4.15 13.06 9.02
CA ILE A 243 3.60 13.07 10.37
C ILE A 243 2.88 11.75 10.68
N GLN A 244 2.76 11.45 11.97
CA GLN A 244 2.00 10.31 12.48
C GLN A 244 1.20 10.74 13.70
N HIS A 245 -0.10 10.41 13.74
CA HIS A 245 -0.94 10.58 14.92
C HIS A 245 -1.57 9.23 15.31
N PHE A 246 -1.54 8.88 16.59
CA PHE A 246 -2.46 7.88 17.13
C PHE A 246 -3.69 8.60 17.69
N LEU A 247 -4.88 8.04 17.53
CA LEU A 247 -6.12 8.64 18.02
C LEU A 247 -6.45 8.10 19.42
N PRO A 248 -6.40 8.93 20.48
CA PRO A 248 -6.63 8.46 21.85
C PRO A 248 -8.01 7.79 22.04
N GLY A 249 -8.05 6.67 22.78
CA GLY A 249 -9.30 5.98 23.09
C GLY A 249 -9.87 5.12 21.96
N THR A 250 -9.13 4.94 20.86
CA THR A 250 -9.55 4.16 19.69
C THR A 250 -8.80 2.83 19.54
N GLU A 251 -8.09 2.39 20.58
CA GLU A 251 -7.17 1.24 20.56
C GLU A 251 -7.85 -0.07 20.15
N LYS A 252 -9.16 -0.18 20.41
CA LYS A 252 -9.98 -1.37 20.11
C LYS A 252 -10.79 -1.26 18.81
N VAL A 253 -10.71 -0.13 18.10
CA VAL A 253 -11.43 0.09 16.83
C VAL A 253 -10.80 -0.76 15.73
N VAL A 254 -9.47 -0.84 15.68
CA VAL A 254 -8.75 -1.78 14.82
C VAL A 254 -7.74 -2.51 15.70
N ASP A 255 -8.09 -3.73 16.11
CA ASP A 255 -7.28 -4.56 17.01
C ASP A 255 -6.91 -5.87 16.29
N GLY A 256 -5.68 -6.35 16.49
CA GLY A 256 -5.14 -7.55 15.87
C GLY A 256 -4.33 -8.34 16.88
N ARG A 257 -4.60 -9.64 17.03
CA ARG A 257 -3.93 -10.51 17.99
C ARG A 257 -3.52 -11.82 17.36
N LEU A 258 -2.24 -12.18 17.50
CA LEU A 258 -1.78 -13.51 17.15
C LEU A 258 -2.23 -14.49 18.25
N THR A 259 -2.91 -15.55 17.85
CA THR A 259 -3.35 -16.64 18.72
C THR A 259 -2.89 -17.98 18.15
N GLU A 260 -3.17 -19.07 18.87
CA GLU A 260 -2.88 -20.42 18.38
C GLU A 260 -3.62 -20.74 17.06
N GLU A 261 -4.78 -20.14 16.82
CA GLU A 261 -5.56 -20.32 15.58
C GLU A 261 -5.06 -19.47 14.39
N GLY A 262 -4.00 -18.66 14.59
CA GLY A 262 -3.57 -17.63 13.64
C GLY A 262 -3.91 -16.22 14.14
N ILE A 263 -3.98 -15.24 13.24
CA ILE A 263 -4.28 -13.86 13.64
C ILE A 263 -5.80 -13.65 13.70
N SER A 264 -6.26 -13.05 14.79
CA SER A 264 -7.63 -12.59 14.97
C SER A 264 -7.66 -11.07 14.84
N PHE A 265 -8.47 -10.57 13.91
CA PHE A 265 -8.65 -9.14 13.72
C PHE A 265 -10.05 -8.71 14.13
N ARG A 266 -10.14 -7.54 14.76
CA ARG A 266 -11.39 -6.85 15.03
C ARG A 266 -11.37 -5.53 14.30
N LEU A 267 -12.44 -5.28 13.57
CA LEU A 267 -12.64 -4.03 12.85
C LEU A 267 -13.97 -3.43 13.32
N GLY A 268 -13.88 -2.24 13.91
CA GLY A 268 -15.00 -1.46 14.43
C GLY A 268 -15.89 -0.97 13.29
N ARG A 269 -17.21 -1.00 13.50
CA ARG A 269 -18.19 -0.47 12.53
C ARG A 269 -18.08 1.05 12.37
N ASP A 270 -17.61 1.69 13.42
CA ASP A 270 -17.36 3.11 13.59
C ASP A 270 -16.04 3.57 12.95
N LEU A 271 -15.15 2.68 12.48
CA LEU A 271 -13.86 3.10 11.90
C LEU A 271 -13.99 4.21 10.84
N PRO A 272 -14.90 4.13 9.86
CA PRO A 272 -15.01 5.18 8.85
C PRO A 272 -15.41 6.54 9.44
N GLU A 273 -16.22 6.56 10.51
CA GLU A 273 -16.64 7.78 11.23
C GLU A 273 -15.51 8.33 12.09
N VAL A 274 -14.77 7.46 12.80
CA VAL A 274 -13.57 7.83 13.55
C VAL A 274 -12.54 8.49 12.64
N ILE A 275 -12.31 7.92 11.45
CA ILE A 275 -11.38 8.49 10.47
C ILE A 275 -11.89 9.86 10.01
N GLU A 276 -13.16 9.95 9.62
CA GLU A 276 -13.78 11.18 9.13
C GLU A 276 -13.67 12.34 10.13
N GLY A 277 -13.90 12.07 11.42
CA GLY A 277 -13.88 13.09 12.47
C GLY A 277 -12.53 13.77 12.70
N HIS A 278 -11.42 13.13 12.34
CA HIS A 278 -10.06 13.63 12.58
C HIS A 278 -9.33 14.05 11.29
N LEU A 279 -9.92 13.74 10.13
CA LEU A 279 -9.26 13.86 8.84
C LEU A 279 -8.82 15.28 8.48
N GLU A 280 -9.69 16.26 8.71
CA GLU A 280 -9.46 17.64 8.29
C GLU A 280 -8.33 18.30 9.11
N GLU A 281 -8.29 18.04 10.42
CA GLU A 281 -7.21 18.50 11.29
C GLU A 281 -5.87 17.88 10.90
N PHE A 282 -5.85 16.57 10.64
CA PHE A 282 -4.64 15.87 10.20
C PHE A 282 -4.11 16.43 8.87
N CYS A 283 -5.00 16.64 7.88
CA CYS A 283 -4.61 17.21 6.58
C CYS A 283 -4.08 18.65 6.74
N ARG A 284 -4.73 19.47 7.58
CA ARG A 284 -4.31 20.84 7.86
C ARG A 284 -2.93 20.90 8.51
N GLU A 285 -2.62 19.99 9.45
CA GLU A 285 -1.30 19.92 10.06
C GLU A 285 -0.22 19.54 9.05
N LEU A 286 -0.51 18.55 8.21
CA LEU A 286 0.41 18.05 7.19
C LEU A 286 0.72 19.11 6.11
N THR A 287 -0.26 19.92 5.71
CA THR A 287 -0.06 21.00 4.73
C THR A 287 0.57 22.26 5.33
N ARG A 288 0.41 22.49 6.64
CA ARG A 288 1.00 23.63 7.34
C ARG A 288 2.53 23.64 7.26
N GLU A 289 3.18 22.47 7.30
CA GLU A 289 4.65 22.39 7.24
C GLU A 289 5.27 22.99 5.97
N ALA A 290 4.53 22.97 4.85
CA ALA A 290 4.98 23.57 3.58
C ALA A 290 4.38 24.96 3.31
N GLY A 291 3.69 25.57 4.28
CA GLY A 291 3.00 26.84 4.08
C GLY A 291 1.75 26.73 3.17
N LEU A 292 1.24 25.53 2.95
CA LEU A 292 0.08 25.25 2.09
C LEU A 292 -1.25 25.26 2.87
N GLY A 293 -1.31 25.92 4.02
CA GLY A 293 -2.49 25.94 4.89
C GLY A 293 -3.75 26.57 4.26
N GLY A 294 -3.61 27.28 3.14
CA GLY A 294 -4.71 27.85 2.35
C GLY A 294 -4.92 27.18 0.98
N ALA A 295 -4.18 26.11 0.66
CA ALA A 295 -4.33 25.40 -0.60
C ALA A 295 -5.67 24.63 -0.66
N SER A 296 -6.32 24.64 -1.83
CA SER A 296 -7.52 23.82 -2.04
C SER A 296 -7.12 22.34 -2.11
N TYR A 297 -7.74 21.51 -1.28
CA TYR A 297 -7.59 20.05 -1.34
C TYR A 297 -7.98 19.46 -2.71
N GLY A 298 -8.87 20.15 -3.42
CA GLY A 298 -9.28 19.81 -4.78
C GLY A 298 -8.19 20.05 -5.84
N ASP A 299 -7.11 20.76 -5.53
CA ASP A 299 -6.01 20.94 -6.48
C ASP A 299 -4.95 19.87 -6.30
N MET A 300 -4.78 19.37 -5.07
CA MET A 300 -3.77 18.37 -4.71
C MET A 300 -4.02 16.99 -5.33
N PHE A 301 -2.97 16.16 -5.43
CA PHE A 301 -3.13 14.73 -5.70
C PHE A 301 -3.29 13.91 -4.40
N TRP A 302 -3.95 12.75 -4.48
CA TRP A 302 -4.27 11.95 -3.30
C TRP A 302 -3.89 10.49 -3.49
N ALA A 303 -2.92 10.02 -2.70
CA ALA A 303 -2.55 8.62 -2.58
C ALA A 303 -3.04 8.09 -1.24
N VAL A 304 -4.21 7.44 -1.20
CA VAL A 304 -4.83 7.01 0.06
C VAL A 304 -4.92 5.51 0.10
N HIS A 305 -4.43 4.89 1.19
CA HIS A 305 -4.66 3.47 1.44
C HIS A 305 -6.17 3.19 1.47
N PRO A 306 -6.70 2.37 0.55
CA PRO A 306 -8.12 2.12 0.45
C PRO A 306 -8.50 0.95 1.36
N GLY A 307 -8.64 1.19 2.67
CA GLY A 307 -9.01 0.14 3.63
C GLY A 307 -10.35 -0.53 3.31
N GLY A 308 -11.25 0.23 2.68
CA GLY A 308 -12.50 -0.19 2.07
C GLY A 308 -13.17 1.01 1.39
N PRO A 309 -14.22 0.81 0.57
CA PRO A 309 -14.84 1.89 -0.19
C PRO A 309 -15.49 2.95 0.71
N ALA A 310 -15.97 2.56 1.90
CA ALA A 310 -16.59 3.47 2.86
C ALA A 310 -15.63 4.55 3.37
N ILE A 311 -14.35 4.22 3.56
CA ILE A 311 -13.33 5.19 4.00
C ILE A 311 -13.14 6.25 2.91
N LEU A 312 -12.91 5.82 1.66
CA LEU A 312 -12.72 6.73 0.53
C LEU A 312 -13.94 7.63 0.32
N ASN A 313 -15.17 7.09 0.41
CA ASN A 313 -16.40 7.87 0.24
C ASN A 313 -16.56 8.95 1.31
N ARG A 314 -16.25 8.63 2.57
CA ARG A 314 -16.30 9.61 3.67
C ARG A 314 -15.24 10.68 3.52
N MET A 315 -14.02 10.30 3.12
CA MET A 315 -12.95 11.27 2.84
C MET A 315 -13.33 12.22 1.70
N GLU A 316 -13.85 11.69 0.59
CA GLU A 316 -14.32 12.46 -0.56
C GLU A 316 -15.37 13.50 -0.14
N THR A 317 -16.37 13.07 0.65
CA THR A 317 -17.43 13.94 1.14
C THR A 317 -16.90 14.98 2.13
N ARG A 318 -16.13 14.54 3.12
CA ARG A 318 -15.65 15.38 4.24
C ARG A 318 -14.71 16.50 3.78
N LEU A 319 -13.87 16.21 2.79
CA LEU A 319 -12.89 17.16 2.27
C LEU A 319 -13.38 17.88 1.00
N GLY A 320 -14.59 17.58 0.52
CA GLY A 320 -15.14 18.15 -0.71
C GLY A 320 -14.29 17.82 -1.95
N LEU A 321 -13.72 16.60 -2.01
CA LEU A 321 -12.85 16.22 -3.11
C LEU A 321 -13.68 15.89 -4.35
N PRO A 322 -13.23 16.34 -5.54
CA PRO A 322 -13.72 15.80 -6.79
C PRO A 322 -13.47 14.27 -6.89
N PRO A 323 -14.39 13.47 -7.46
CA PRO A 323 -14.29 12.00 -7.49
C PRO A 323 -13.00 11.46 -8.11
N GLU A 324 -12.43 12.18 -9.08
CA GLU A 324 -11.19 11.83 -9.76
C GLU A 324 -9.97 11.81 -8.82
N LYS A 325 -10.00 12.55 -7.71
CA LYS A 325 -8.87 12.63 -6.78
C LYS A 325 -8.57 11.32 -6.09
N LEU A 326 -9.59 10.49 -5.85
CA LEU A 326 -9.43 9.17 -5.26
C LEU A 326 -9.43 8.05 -6.30
N ALA A 327 -9.37 8.36 -7.61
CA ALA A 327 -9.46 7.37 -8.68
C ALA A 327 -8.36 6.29 -8.59
N ALA A 328 -7.11 6.66 -8.33
CA ALA A 328 -6.00 5.71 -8.17
C ALA A 328 -6.22 4.79 -6.96
N SER A 329 -6.68 5.34 -5.83
CA SER A 329 -7.02 4.59 -4.61
C SER A 329 -8.15 3.59 -4.85
N ARG A 330 -9.22 4.03 -5.53
CA ARG A 330 -10.35 3.18 -5.93
C ARG A 330 -9.92 2.10 -6.93
N ARG A 331 -9.03 2.43 -7.86
CA ARG A 331 -8.48 1.49 -8.85
C ARG A 331 -7.66 0.40 -8.19
N ALA A 332 -6.77 0.73 -7.25
CA ALA A 332 -6.01 -0.24 -6.48
C ALA A 332 -6.92 -1.20 -5.69
N LEU A 333 -7.95 -0.67 -5.00
CA LEU A 333 -8.92 -1.50 -4.31
C LEU A 333 -9.69 -2.43 -5.26
N ARG A 334 -10.10 -1.90 -6.41
CA ARG A 334 -10.84 -2.66 -7.42
C ARG A 334 -10.01 -3.82 -7.97
N ASP A 335 -8.74 -3.57 -8.30
CA ASP A 335 -7.91 -4.50 -9.07
C ASP A 335 -7.15 -5.48 -8.15
N TYR A 336 -6.91 -5.13 -6.88
CA TYR A 336 -6.11 -5.94 -5.95
C TYR A 336 -6.79 -6.26 -4.61
N GLY A 337 -7.93 -5.65 -4.30
CA GLY A 337 -8.49 -5.65 -2.95
C GLY A 337 -7.64 -4.83 -1.98
N ASN A 338 -7.87 -5.05 -0.69
CA ASN A 338 -7.04 -4.49 0.38
C ASN A 338 -5.86 -5.43 0.65
N ALA A 339 -4.70 -5.15 0.06
CA ALA A 339 -3.45 -5.88 0.30
C ALA A 339 -2.63 -5.28 1.47
N SER A 340 -3.34 -4.75 2.48
CA SER A 340 -2.77 -4.09 3.66
C SER A 340 -1.70 -3.05 3.28
N SER A 341 -0.50 -3.09 3.90
CA SER A 341 0.59 -2.14 3.67
C SER A 341 1.05 -2.03 2.23
N ASN A 342 0.84 -3.06 1.39
CA ASN A 342 1.25 -3.03 -0.01
C ASN A 342 0.42 -2.06 -0.84
N THR A 343 -0.83 -1.86 -0.44
CA THR A 343 -1.82 -1.18 -1.28
C THR A 343 -1.41 0.25 -1.60
N ILE A 344 -0.72 0.95 -0.69
CA ILE A 344 -0.25 2.31 -0.96
C ILE A 344 0.75 2.36 -2.11
N VAL A 345 1.60 1.33 -2.27
CA VAL A 345 2.55 1.24 -3.39
C VAL A 345 1.78 1.08 -4.71
N TYR A 346 0.69 0.31 -4.71
CA TYR A 346 -0.17 0.15 -5.89
C TYR A 346 -0.88 1.44 -6.26
N VAL A 347 -1.33 2.20 -5.26
CA VAL A 347 -1.93 3.52 -5.47
C VAL A 347 -0.91 4.49 -6.08
N LEU A 348 0.30 4.56 -5.52
CA LEU A 348 1.37 5.41 -6.05
C LEU A 348 1.69 5.06 -7.50
N GLN A 349 1.76 3.76 -7.82
CA GLN A 349 2.02 3.33 -9.19
C GLN A 349 0.88 3.73 -10.14
N TYR A 350 -0.39 3.60 -9.74
CA TYR A 350 -1.50 4.09 -10.57
C TYR A 350 -1.48 5.60 -10.76
N ILE A 351 -1.05 6.39 -9.77
CA ILE A 351 -0.90 7.84 -9.95
C ILE A 351 0.12 8.13 -11.05
N MET A 352 1.28 7.44 -11.03
CA MET A 352 2.32 7.62 -12.06
C MET A 352 1.82 7.16 -13.45
N GLU A 353 1.15 6.01 -13.53
CA GLU A 353 0.58 5.48 -14.79
C GLU A 353 -0.45 6.45 -15.39
N MET A 354 -1.37 6.99 -14.57
CA MET A 354 -2.41 7.91 -15.03
C MET A 354 -1.83 9.22 -15.56
N GLU A 355 -0.78 9.73 -14.91
CA GLU A 355 -0.09 10.95 -15.33
C GLU A 355 0.66 10.78 -16.66
N GLU A 356 1.30 9.62 -16.87
CA GLU A 356 1.88 9.27 -18.16
C GLU A 356 0.82 9.15 -19.27
N GLU A 357 -0.33 8.56 -18.98
CA GLU A 357 -1.45 8.46 -19.93
C GLU A 357 -2.01 9.83 -20.32
N GLU A 358 -2.19 10.73 -19.35
CA GLU A 358 -2.64 12.11 -19.60
C GLU A 358 -1.63 12.89 -20.45
N THR A 359 -0.34 12.73 -20.17
CA THR A 359 0.75 13.40 -20.91
C THR A 359 0.80 12.91 -22.37
N LYS A 360 0.62 11.60 -22.60
CA LYS A 360 0.53 11.01 -23.95
C LYS A 360 -0.70 11.51 -24.73
N LYS A 361 -1.85 11.66 -24.06
CA LYS A 361 -3.07 12.21 -24.68
C LYS A 361 -2.89 13.66 -25.11
N LYS A 362 -2.29 14.51 -24.26
CA LYS A 362 -2.03 15.93 -24.57
C LYS A 362 -1.07 16.09 -25.76
N THR A 363 -0.02 15.26 -25.84
CA THR A 363 0.93 15.29 -26.96
C THR A 363 0.33 14.77 -28.29
N HIS A 364 -0.59 13.81 -28.25
CA HIS A 364 -1.23 13.27 -29.46
C HIS A 364 -2.35 14.16 -30.04
N GLN A 365 -2.97 15.05 -29.25
CA GLN A 365 -4.08 15.90 -29.71
C GLN A 365 -3.65 17.20 -30.41
N GLY A 366 -2.35 17.42 -30.67
CA GLY A 366 -1.87 18.55 -31.52
C GLY A 366 -2.17 19.96 -30.97
N GLY A 367 -2.62 20.08 -29.72
CA GLY A 367 -2.83 21.37 -29.07
C GLY A 367 -1.49 22.00 -28.75
N GLY A 368 -1.15 23.08 -29.44
CA GLY A 368 0.01 23.91 -29.10
C GLY A 368 0.01 24.26 -27.61
N VAL A 369 1.20 24.31 -27.03
CA VAL A 369 1.46 24.63 -25.62
C VAL A 369 0.89 26.03 -25.32
N LEU A 370 -0.39 26.11 -24.96
CA LEU A 370 -0.96 27.29 -24.33
C LEU A 370 -0.50 27.28 -22.88
N LEU A 371 0.58 28.04 -22.64
CA LEU A 371 1.07 28.41 -21.32
C LEU A 371 -0.09 28.94 -20.46
N HIS A 372 -0.68 28.11 -19.61
CA HIS A 372 -1.56 28.53 -18.52
C HIS A 372 -0.73 28.60 -17.23
N ASN A 373 -0.05 29.72 -17.07
CA ASN A 373 0.62 30.11 -15.83
C ASN A 373 -0.43 30.55 -14.79
N LYS A 374 -0.81 29.64 -13.87
CA LYS A 374 -1.16 29.89 -12.45
C LYS A 374 -1.91 28.73 -11.75
N GLU A 375 -2.52 27.81 -12.50
CA GLU A 375 -3.23 26.63 -11.92
C GLU A 375 -2.30 25.45 -11.58
N GLU A 376 -1.02 25.50 -11.97
CA GLU A 376 -0.10 24.36 -11.86
C GLU A 376 0.62 24.22 -10.51
N GLU A 377 0.58 25.20 -9.59
CA GLU A 377 1.30 25.08 -8.32
C GLU A 377 0.58 24.17 -7.31
N GLY A 378 -0.76 24.22 -7.23
CA GLY A 378 -1.55 23.36 -6.35
C GLY A 378 -1.57 21.89 -6.80
N SER A 379 -1.57 21.65 -8.12
CA SER A 379 -1.56 20.31 -8.72
C SER A 379 -0.28 19.51 -8.47
N GLN A 380 0.81 20.19 -8.08
CA GLN A 380 2.09 19.55 -7.80
C GLN A 380 2.13 18.88 -6.43
N TRP A 381 1.39 19.39 -5.47
CA TRP A 381 1.40 18.88 -4.11
C TRP A 381 0.35 17.81 -3.90
N GLY A 382 0.59 16.89 -2.98
CA GLY A 382 -0.35 15.84 -2.69
C GLY A 382 -0.09 15.17 -1.36
N LEU A 383 -1.11 14.45 -0.90
CA LEU A 383 -1.08 13.75 0.37
C LEU A 383 -1.04 12.25 0.12
N ILE A 384 -0.04 11.60 0.72
CA ILE A 384 0.07 10.15 0.81
C ILE A 384 -0.35 9.76 2.21
N MET A 385 -1.42 8.97 2.36
CA MET A 385 -2.01 8.69 3.66
C MET A 385 -2.41 7.23 3.83
N ALA A 386 -2.29 6.74 5.06
CA ALA A 386 -2.82 5.45 5.44
C ALA A 386 -3.32 5.43 6.89
N PHE A 387 -4.26 4.52 7.14
CA PHE A 387 -4.88 4.33 8.44
C PHE A 387 -4.68 2.87 8.88
N GLY A 388 -4.38 2.65 10.15
CA GLY A 388 -4.06 1.32 10.68
C GLY A 388 -4.53 1.10 12.12
N PRO A 389 -4.11 -0.01 12.74
CA PRO A 389 -4.38 -0.33 14.14
C PRO A 389 -4.06 0.85 15.07
N GLY A 390 -4.93 1.11 16.07
CA GLY A 390 -4.66 2.16 17.07
C GLY A 390 -5.80 3.13 17.38
N VAL A 391 -6.64 3.63 16.46
CA VAL A 391 -6.43 3.92 15.04
C VAL A 391 -5.22 4.84 14.90
N THR A 392 -4.33 4.52 13.97
CA THR A 392 -3.15 5.34 13.67
C THR A 392 -3.26 5.94 12.27
N PHE A 393 -2.98 7.24 12.16
CA PHE A 393 -2.86 7.98 10.91
C PHE A 393 -1.39 8.15 10.57
N GLU A 394 -1.02 7.83 9.34
CA GLU A 394 0.28 8.12 8.75
C GLU A 394 0.07 9.02 7.54
N GLY A 395 0.87 10.07 7.41
CA GLY A 395 0.71 11.09 6.38
C GLY A 395 2.05 11.61 5.87
N ILE A 396 2.16 11.76 4.56
CA ILE A 396 3.31 12.39 3.89
C ILE A 396 2.79 13.44 2.92
N LEU A 397 3.29 14.66 3.05
CA LEU A 397 3.15 15.68 2.04
C LEU A 397 4.21 15.44 0.97
N ALA A 398 3.79 15.27 -0.27
CA ALA A 398 4.66 14.97 -1.39
C ALA A 398 4.47 15.97 -2.53
N ARG A 399 5.50 16.12 -3.35
CA ARG A 399 5.51 16.96 -4.54
C ARG A 399 5.86 16.13 -5.77
N LYS A 400 5.07 16.25 -6.83
CA LYS A 400 5.33 15.59 -8.12
C LYS A 400 6.52 16.22 -8.83
N LEU A 401 7.38 15.38 -9.38
CA LEU A 401 8.59 15.78 -10.11
C LEU A 401 8.60 15.33 -11.57
N ALA A 402 7.94 14.22 -11.86
CA ALA A 402 7.94 13.54 -13.16
C ALA A 402 6.59 13.60 -13.87
#